data_AF-A0A3N5FN71-F1
#
_entry.id   AF-A0A3N5FN71-F1
#
_cell.length_a   1.000
_cell.length_b   1.000
_cell.length_c   1.000
_cell.angle_alpha   90.00
_cell.angle_beta   90.00
_cell.angle_gamma   90.00
#
_symmetry.space_group_name_H-M   'P 1'
#
loop_
_entity.id
_entity.type
_entity.pdbx_description
1 polymer ?
#
loop_
_entity_poly.entity_id
_entity_poly.type
_entity_poly.pdbx_seq_one_letter_code
_entity_poly.pdbx_strand_id
1 'polypeptide(L)'
;MKKPNPELIDEENPEWTEEMFRSAHPARKALPEIFGAKLASELLKRKPGQRGAQKRPKKDPVTIRYSRDVLKYFRSTGPGWQARIDAVLKEWVAQHGQDSERKEM
;
A
#
# COMPACT_ATOMS: atom_id res chain seq x y z
N MET A 1 -24.78 -6.20 22.69
CA MET A 1 -25.23 -6.68 21.35
C MET A 1 -24.70 -8.10 21.16
N LYS A 2 -25.56 -9.06 20.80
CA LYS A 2 -25.15 -10.46 20.52
C LYS A 2 -24.32 -10.46 19.24
N LYS A 3 -23.13 -11.07 19.25
CA LYS A 3 -22.30 -11.15 18.03
C LYS A 3 -23.02 -12.07 17.01
N PRO A 4 -23.12 -11.68 15.73
CA PRO A 4 -23.69 -12.55 14.71
C PRO A 4 -22.83 -13.82 14.57
N ASN A 5 -23.48 -14.96 14.33
CA ASN A 5 -22.80 -16.23 14.07
C ASN A 5 -22.23 -16.20 12.64
N PRO A 6 -20.90 -16.26 12.45
CA PRO A 6 -20.30 -16.18 11.12
C PRO A 6 -20.56 -17.41 10.24
N GLU A 7 -20.92 -18.55 10.84
CA GLU A 7 -21.14 -19.83 10.13
C GLU A 7 -22.62 -20.07 9.79
N LEU A 8 -23.51 -19.11 10.07
CA LEU A 8 -24.93 -19.26 9.73
C LEU A 8 -25.11 -19.03 8.23
N ILE A 9 -25.22 -20.13 7.48
CA ILE A 9 -25.56 -20.10 6.05
C ILE A 9 -27.04 -19.74 5.92
N ASP A 10 -27.34 -18.78 5.04
CA ASP A 10 -28.70 -18.39 4.67
C ASP A 10 -29.21 -19.33 3.57
N GLU A 11 -30.18 -20.20 3.89
CA GLU A 11 -30.76 -21.16 2.95
C GLU A 11 -31.53 -20.48 1.80
N GLU A 12 -31.93 -19.21 1.95
CA GLU A 12 -32.64 -18.44 0.92
C GLU A 12 -31.70 -17.77 -0.09
N ASN A 13 -30.40 -17.69 0.19
CA ASN A 13 -29.44 -17.05 -0.70
C ASN A 13 -28.89 -18.07 -1.72
N PRO A 14 -29.31 -18.02 -3.00
CA PRO A 14 -28.86 -18.97 -4.00
C PRO A 14 -27.37 -18.83 -4.28
N GLU A 15 -26.75 -19.93 -4.73
CA GLU A 15 -25.39 -19.91 -5.25
C GLU A 15 -25.27 -18.97 -6.45
N TRP A 16 -24.20 -18.19 -6.49
CA TRP A 16 -23.97 -17.25 -7.59
C TRP A 16 -23.52 -18.02 -8.84
N THR A 17 -24.31 -17.90 -9.92
CA THR A 17 -23.96 -18.50 -11.21
C THR A 17 -22.92 -17.68 -11.97
N GLU A 18 -22.22 -18.32 -12.91
CA GLU A 18 -21.24 -17.65 -13.78
C GLU A 18 -21.86 -16.49 -14.59
N GLU A 19 -23.13 -16.61 -14.98
CA GLU A 19 -23.86 -15.55 -15.68
C GLU A 19 -24.12 -14.33 -14.79
N MET A 20 -24.38 -14.56 -13.49
CA MET A 20 -24.50 -13.49 -12.50
C MET A 20 -23.16 -12.75 -12.31
N PHE A 21 -22.03 -13.46 -12.30
CA PHE A 21 -20.72 -12.82 -12.24
C PHE A 21 -20.42 -11.97 -13.48
N ARG A 22 -20.81 -12.42 -14.67
CA ARG A 22 -20.62 -11.64 -15.90
C ARG A 22 -21.46 -10.37 -15.93
N SER A 23 -22.64 -10.40 -15.31
CA SER A 23 -23.53 -9.23 -15.20
C SER A 23 -23.23 -8.35 -13.97
N ALA A 24 -22.26 -8.71 -13.13
CA ALA A 24 -21.92 -7.95 -11.94
C ALA A 24 -21.27 -6.59 -12.31
N HIS A 25 -21.75 -5.54 -11.66
CA HIS A 25 -21.25 -4.17 -11.87
C HIS A 25 -20.40 -3.71 -10.67
N PRO A 26 -19.34 -2.92 -10.89
CA PRO A 26 -18.59 -2.31 -9.80
C PRO A 26 -19.50 -1.48 -8.89
N ALA A 27 -19.31 -1.58 -7.57
CA ALA A 27 -20.11 -0.85 -6.58
C ALA A 27 -20.15 0.67 -6.82
N ARG A 28 -19.09 1.25 -7.41
CA ARG A 28 -19.06 2.68 -7.78
C ARG A 28 -20.09 3.08 -8.84
N LYS A 29 -20.51 2.13 -9.70
CA LYS A 29 -21.55 2.34 -10.71
C LYS A 29 -22.93 1.98 -10.16
N ALA A 30 -23.04 0.83 -9.47
CA ALA A 30 -24.34 0.34 -8.99
C ALA A 30 -24.90 1.12 -7.78
N LEU A 31 -24.06 1.50 -6.79
CA LEU A 31 -24.56 2.12 -5.56
C LEU A 31 -25.25 3.48 -5.77
N PRO A 32 -24.75 4.39 -6.64
CA PRO A 32 -25.44 5.64 -6.93
C PRO A 32 -26.84 5.46 -7.53
N GLU A 33 -27.05 4.41 -8.33
CA GLU A 33 -28.35 4.10 -8.93
C GLU A 33 -29.34 3.56 -7.89
N ILE A 34 -28.87 2.71 -6.96
CA ILE A 34 -29.71 2.08 -5.94
C ILE A 34 -30.04 3.04 -4.78
N PHE A 35 -29.06 3.80 -4.30
CA PHE A 35 -29.15 4.56 -3.05
C PHE A 35 -29.07 6.09 -3.25
N GLY A 36 -28.91 6.55 -4.49
CA GLY A 36 -28.67 7.95 -4.82
C GLY A 36 -27.22 8.39 -4.54
N ALA A 37 -26.80 9.46 -5.23
CA ALA A 37 -25.41 9.92 -5.23
C ALA A 37 -24.86 10.24 -3.83
N LYS A 38 -25.68 10.85 -2.96
CA LYS A 38 -25.26 11.31 -1.62
C LYS A 38 -24.90 10.14 -0.70
N LEU A 39 -25.78 9.14 -0.60
CA LEU A 39 -25.56 7.98 0.27
C LEU A 39 -24.48 7.05 -0.32
N ALA A 40 -24.49 6.85 -1.63
CA ALA A 40 -23.43 6.09 -2.30
C ALA A 40 -22.05 6.68 -2.05
N SER A 41 -21.91 8.01 -2.08
CA SER A 41 -20.64 8.66 -1.77
C SER A 41 -20.18 8.40 -0.34
N GLU A 42 -21.08 8.28 0.64
CA GLU A 42 -20.72 7.97 2.03
C GLU A 42 -20.25 6.52 2.16
N LEU A 43 -20.97 5.58 1.53
CA LEU A 43 -20.63 4.15 1.55
C LEU A 43 -19.31 3.84 0.83
N LEU A 44 -18.99 4.61 -0.21
CA LEU A 44 -17.74 4.47 -0.97
C LEU A 44 -16.53 5.16 -0.33
N LYS A 45 -16.71 5.92 0.76
CA LYS A 45 -15.58 6.52 1.49
C LYS A 45 -14.74 5.44 2.15
N ARG A 46 -13.42 5.66 2.12
CA ARG A 46 -12.47 4.78 2.79
C ARG A 46 -12.63 4.95 4.31
N LYS A 47 -12.62 3.84 5.04
CA LYS A 47 -12.62 3.89 6.50
C LYS A 47 -11.24 4.34 7.03
N PRO A 48 -11.18 5.05 8.16
CA PRO A 48 -9.93 5.33 8.84
C PRO A 48 -9.11 4.05 9.05
N GLY A 49 -7.81 4.09 8.72
CA GLY A 49 -6.91 2.92 8.79
C GLY A 49 -6.85 2.04 7.53
N GLN A 50 -7.72 2.24 6.54
CA GLN A 50 -7.60 1.52 5.27
C GLN A 50 -6.51 2.13 4.38
N ARG A 51 -5.55 1.29 3.98
CA ARG A 51 -4.45 1.72 3.13
C ARG A 51 -4.95 2.15 1.74
N GLY A 52 -4.36 3.24 1.25
CA GLY A 52 -4.45 3.69 -0.13
C GLY A 52 -4.07 2.59 -1.13
N ALA A 53 -4.57 2.67 -2.37
CA ALA A 53 -3.94 1.93 -3.46
C ALA A 53 -2.47 2.37 -3.55
N GLN A 54 -1.54 1.43 -3.53
CA GLN A 54 -0.11 1.75 -3.65
C GLN A 54 0.16 2.20 -5.09
N LYS A 55 0.20 3.52 -5.31
CA LYS A 55 0.28 4.10 -6.67
C LYS A 55 1.56 3.70 -7.42
N ARG A 56 2.67 3.45 -6.70
CA ARG A 56 3.99 2.96 -7.17
C ARG A 56 4.84 2.54 -5.96
N PRO A 57 5.79 1.59 -6.09
CA PRO A 57 6.79 1.36 -5.04
C PRO A 57 7.65 2.62 -4.87
N LYS A 58 7.81 3.08 -3.63
CA LYS A 58 8.65 4.27 -3.32
C LYS A 58 10.15 3.95 -3.29
N LYS A 59 10.50 2.67 -3.34
CA LYS A 59 11.87 2.14 -3.23
C LYS A 59 11.96 0.89 -4.09
N ASP A 60 13.02 0.77 -4.86
CA ASP A 60 13.33 -0.44 -5.61
C ASP A 60 14.07 -1.44 -4.70
N PRO A 61 13.60 -2.68 -4.58
CA PRO A 61 14.26 -3.68 -3.76
C PRO A 61 15.51 -4.19 -4.48
N VAL A 62 16.69 -3.86 -3.95
CA VAL A 62 17.99 -4.33 -4.45
C VAL A 62 18.78 -4.98 -3.33
N THR A 63 19.47 -6.08 -3.65
CA THR A 63 20.38 -6.76 -2.72
C THR A 63 21.77 -6.14 -2.81
N ILE A 64 22.17 -5.38 -1.78
CA ILE A 64 23.50 -4.76 -1.68
C ILE A 64 24.30 -5.43 -0.56
N ARG A 65 25.58 -5.72 -0.81
CA ARG A 65 26.50 -6.21 0.22
C ARG A 65 27.22 -5.03 0.88
N TYR A 66 27.13 -4.93 2.19
CA TYR A 66 27.85 -3.96 3.01
C TYR A 66 28.99 -4.63 3.77
N SER A 67 30.02 -3.86 4.14
CA SER A 67 31.08 -4.37 5.03
C SER A 67 30.52 -4.71 6.41
N ARG A 68 31.21 -5.61 7.14
CA ARG A 68 30.77 -6.08 8.45
C ARG A 68 30.68 -4.94 9.46
N ASP A 69 31.62 -4.01 9.43
CA ASP A 69 31.70 -2.91 10.40
C ASP A 69 30.57 -1.89 10.22
N VAL A 70 30.22 -1.58 8.96
CA VAL A 70 29.08 -0.71 8.62
C VAL A 70 27.79 -1.33 9.13
N LEU A 71 27.55 -2.62 8.85
CA LEU A 71 26.34 -3.30 9.35
C LEU A 71 26.31 -3.38 10.87
N LYS A 72 27.45 -3.62 11.53
CA LYS A 72 27.53 -3.68 12.99
C LYS A 72 27.15 -2.35 13.61
N TYR A 73 27.70 -1.24 13.09
CA TYR A 73 27.38 0.10 13.55
C TYR A 73 25.90 0.43 13.37
N PHE A 74 25.35 0.25 12.16
CA PHE A 74 23.94 0.60 11.95
C PHE A 74 23.01 -0.31 12.74
N ARG A 75 23.26 -1.62 12.84
CA ARG A 75 22.40 -2.52 13.63
C ARG A 75 22.39 -2.19 15.12
N SER A 76 23.51 -1.70 15.69
CA SER A 76 23.55 -1.31 17.10
C SER A 76 22.68 -0.10 17.41
N THR A 77 22.34 0.72 16.42
CA THR A 77 21.39 1.85 16.58
C THR A 77 19.93 1.42 16.79
N GLY A 78 19.63 0.12 16.68
CA GLY A 78 18.29 -0.43 16.96
C GLY A 78 17.33 -0.39 15.76
N PRO A 79 16.01 -0.49 16.03
CA PRO A 79 14.98 -0.48 14.98
C PRO A 79 15.11 0.74 14.05
N GLY A 80 14.88 0.52 12.75
CA GLY A 80 14.99 1.58 11.73
C GLY A 80 16.41 1.81 11.20
N TRP A 81 17.39 0.97 11.53
CA TRP A 81 18.77 1.11 11.03
C TRP A 81 18.88 1.12 9.48
N GLN A 82 17.99 0.40 8.78
CA GLN A 82 17.92 0.44 7.31
C GLN A 82 17.42 1.78 6.78
N ALA A 83 16.58 2.50 7.52
CA ALA A 83 16.18 3.86 7.14
C ALA A 83 17.32 4.85 7.40
N ARG A 84 18.13 4.63 8.44
CA ARG A 84 19.31 5.45 8.72
C ARG A 84 20.40 5.30 7.65
N ILE A 85 20.69 4.08 7.18
CA ILE A 85 21.66 3.91 6.08
C ILE A 85 21.16 4.56 4.77
N ASP A 86 19.86 4.47 4.46
CA ASP A 86 19.24 5.17 3.31
C ASP A 86 19.38 6.70 3.41
N ALA A 87 19.25 7.28 4.61
CA ALA A 87 19.43 8.70 4.83
C ALA A 87 20.88 9.16 4.58
N VAL A 88 21.86 8.41 5.08
CA VAL A 88 23.28 8.71 4.86
C VAL A 88 23.65 8.62 3.39
N LEU A 89 23.15 7.62 2.66
CA LEU A 89 23.39 7.49 1.23
C LEU A 89 22.77 8.66 0.45
N LYS A 90 21.58 9.13 0.83
CA LYS A 90 20.96 10.32 0.21
C LYS A 90 21.76 11.58 0.46
N GLU A 91 22.25 11.77 1.68
CA GLU A 91 23.10 12.91 2.01
C GLU A 91 24.41 12.88 1.22
N TRP A 92 25.05 11.72 1.12
CA TRP A 92 26.25 11.54 0.31
C TRP A 92 25.99 11.89 -1.17
N VAL A 93 24.89 11.42 -1.74
CA VAL A 93 24.48 11.74 -3.12
C VAL A 93 24.18 13.24 -3.27
N ALA A 94 23.53 13.88 -2.30
CA ALA A 94 23.26 15.32 -2.37
C ALA A 94 24.55 16.16 -2.34
N GLN A 95 25.56 15.72 -1.58
CA GLN A 95 26.85 16.38 -1.46
C GLN A 95 27.76 16.16 -2.69
N HIS A 96 27.72 14.98 -3.31
CA HIS A 96 28.67 14.59 -4.37
C HIS A 96 28.04 14.47 -5.76
N GLY A 97 26.71 14.47 -5.87
CA GLY A 97 26.00 14.35 -7.15
C GLY A 97 26.09 15.60 -8.02
N GLN A 98 26.49 16.74 -7.46
CA GLN A 98 26.77 17.98 -8.21
C GLN A 98 28.17 17.98 -8.86
N ASP A 99 29.09 17.15 -8.37
CA ASP A 99 30.46 17.08 -8.88
C ASP A 99 30.61 16.13 -10.09
N SER A 100 29.71 15.15 -10.23
CA SER A 100 29.68 14.26 -11.39
C SER A 100 29.22 14.98 -12.66
N GLU A 101 28.28 15.93 -12.56
CA GLU A 101 27.80 16.69 -13.73
C GLU A 101 28.80 17.75 -14.22
N ARG A 102 29.70 18.22 -13.35
CA ARG A 102 30.76 19.19 -13.71
C ARG A 102 31.98 18.57 -14.36
N LYS A 103 32.15 17.25 -14.28
CA LYS A 103 33.33 16.53 -14.79
C LYS A 103 33.13 15.93 -16.18
N GLU A 104 31.91 16.00 -16.72
CA GLU A 104 31.52 15.54 -18.05
C GLU A 104 31.22 16.69 -19.04
N MET A 105 31.49 17.94 -18.67
CA MET A 105 31.58 19.10 -19.60
C MET A 105 33.04 19.54 -19.75
#